data_AF-A0A7S4R652-F1
#
_entry.id   AF-A0A7S4R652-F1
#
_cell.length_a   1.000
_cell.length_b   1.000
_cell.length_c   1.000
_cell.angle_alpha   90.00
_cell.angle_beta   90.00
_cell.angle_gamma   90.00
#
_symmetry.space_group_name_H-M   'P 1'
#
loop_
_entity.id
_entity.type
_entity.pdbx_description
1 polymer ?
#
loop_
_entity_poly.entity_id
_entity_poly.type
_entity_poly.pdbx_seq_one_letter_code
_entity_poly.pdbx_strand_id
1 'polypeptide(L)'
;VAGKMPAALLQGLAPLAALPALAAALSGRARRPRPRPAALRRAGRGFGAALTPPKRQRRRSLARMQPERLRERLRTDHGSLWPAVERVVLGKAATCPEEMVRARFTALRYKDPLFMARTECGDGFFRKEAARLKMWEETLGLVPKTNAMTTPWENVKDVDELEVVKAEGLKVLYKIHCGAAGYLYEEGIFKEHPQLGYVFSISDLQVSQWEDSSARKPTEASLAGDTLALGGT
;
A
#
# COMPACT_ATOMS: atom_id res chain seq x y z
N VAL A 1 12.07 -43.81 -30.29
CA VAL A 1 13.19 -43.01 -30.83
C VAL A 1 13.70 -42.13 -29.70
N ALA A 2 14.84 -42.51 -29.09
CA ALA A 2 15.38 -41.91 -27.89
C ALA A 2 16.44 -40.85 -28.25
N GLY A 3 16.20 -39.60 -27.87
CA GLY A 3 17.12 -38.48 -28.11
C GLY A 3 18.02 -38.23 -26.89
N LYS A 4 19.30 -38.56 -27.02
CA LYS A 4 20.37 -38.14 -26.10
C LYS A 4 20.73 -36.68 -26.38
N MET A 5 20.72 -35.83 -25.36
CA MET A 5 21.32 -34.48 -25.41
C MET A 5 22.66 -34.50 -24.67
N PRO A 6 23.74 -33.93 -25.23
CA PRO A 6 25.05 -33.91 -24.61
C PRO A 6 25.16 -32.82 -23.54
N ALA A 7 25.80 -33.19 -22.43
CA ALA A 7 26.27 -32.30 -21.39
C ALA A 7 27.46 -31.47 -21.90
N ALA A 8 27.33 -30.15 -21.89
CA ALA A 8 28.44 -29.23 -22.11
C ALA A 8 28.81 -28.55 -20.79
N LEU A 9 29.87 -29.08 -20.21
CA LEU A 9 30.73 -28.56 -19.17
C LEU A 9 31.30 -27.21 -19.63
N LEU A 10 31.15 -26.12 -18.87
CA LEU A 10 32.04 -24.96 -18.98
C LEU A 10 32.35 -24.39 -17.60
N GLN A 11 33.57 -24.70 -17.18
CA GLN A 11 34.29 -24.15 -16.06
C GLN A 11 34.63 -22.68 -16.33
N GLY A 12 34.52 -21.83 -15.31
CA GLY A 12 34.90 -20.43 -15.39
C GLY A 12 35.17 -19.86 -14.00
N LEU A 13 36.25 -20.33 -13.37
CA LEU A 13 36.83 -19.72 -12.17
C LEU A 13 37.57 -18.45 -12.59
N ALA A 14 37.14 -17.30 -12.05
CA ALA A 14 37.88 -16.05 -12.13
C ALA A 14 38.21 -15.54 -10.71
N PRO A 15 39.32 -14.81 -10.54
CA PRO A 15 40.07 -14.77 -9.29
C PRO A 15 39.63 -13.66 -8.32
N LEU A 16 39.84 -13.94 -7.02
CA LEU A 16 39.78 -12.99 -5.92
C LEU A 16 40.75 -11.82 -6.17
N ALA A 17 40.22 -10.64 -6.45
CA ALA A 17 40.97 -9.39 -6.34
C ALA A 17 40.71 -8.77 -4.95
N ALA A 18 41.76 -8.83 -4.12
CA ALA A 18 41.85 -8.14 -2.85
C ALA A 18 41.79 -6.62 -3.06
N LEU A 19 40.96 -5.93 -2.26
CA LEU A 19 40.96 -4.47 -2.17
C LEU A 19 41.56 -4.01 -0.83
N PRO A 20 42.41 -2.96 -0.86
CA PRO A 20 43.14 -2.48 0.29
C PRO A 20 42.25 -1.67 1.25
N ALA A 21 42.51 -1.86 2.54
CA ALA A 21 41.96 -1.06 3.62
C ALA A 21 42.44 0.39 3.51
N LEU A 22 41.51 1.33 3.26
CA LEU A 22 41.79 2.76 3.36
C LEU A 22 41.30 3.28 4.71
N ALA A 23 42.25 3.64 5.56
CA ALA A 23 42.04 4.28 6.84
C ALA A 23 41.40 5.67 6.65
N ALA A 24 40.18 5.84 7.15
CA ALA A 24 39.54 7.15 7.25
C ALA A 24 39.89 7.80 8.60
N ALA A 25 40.74 8.81 8.52
CA ALA A 25 41.15 9.66 9.63
C ALA A 25 39.95 10.34 10.30
N LEU A 26 39.86 10.18 11.62
CA LEU A 26 38.92 10.85 12.50
C LEU A 26 39.31 12.34 12.64
N SER A 27 38.77 13.20 11.78
CA SER A 27 38.75 14.64 12.05
C SER A 27 37.58 14.99 12.98
N GLY A 28 37.87 14.96 14.28
CA GLY A 28 36.99 15.47 15.33
C GLY A 28 36.81 16.99 15.22
N ARG A 29 35.74 17.43 14.57
CA ARG A 29 35.27 18.83 14.65
C ARG A 29 34.41 19.00 15.90
N ALA A 30 35.01 19.53 16.96
CA ALA A 30 34.30 20.00 18.15
C ALA A 30 33.24 21.04 17.75
N ARG A 31 31.96 20.65 17.81
CA ARG A 31 30.83 21.57 17.61
C ARG A 31 30.71 22.48 18.83
N ARG A 32 31.02 23.77 18.65
CA ARG A 32 30.75 24.81 19.64
C ARG A 32 29.25 24.85 19.97
N PRO A 33 28.85 24.93 21.24
CA PRO A 33 27.44 25.11 21.63
C PRO A 33 26.96 26.49 21.14
N ARG A 34 25.96 26.51 20.26
CA ARG A 34 25.24 27.74 19.91
C ARG A 34 24.31 28.10 21.08
N PRO A 35 24.35 29.34 21.61
CA PRO A 35 23.38 29.79 22.60
C PRO A 35 21.98 29.78 21.97
N ARG A 36 21.03 29.12 22.65
CA ARG A 36 19.61 29.17 22.31
C ARG A 36 19.09 30.58 22.57
N PRO A 37 18.49 31.29 21.60
CA PRO A 37 17.75 32.50 21.91
C PRO A 37 16.52 32.13 22.74
N ALA A 38 16.40 32.74 23.91
CA ALA A 38 15.23 32.64 24.77
C ALA A 38 14.02 33.22 24.03
N ALA A 39 13.11 32.35 23.62
CA ALA A 39 11.85 32.76 22.99
C ALA A 39 11.01 33.53 24.02
N LEU A 40 10.81 34.82 23.75
CA LEU A 40 9.83 35.67 24.41
C LEU A 40 8.45 35.00 24.40
N ARG A 41 7.96 34.63 25.58
CA ARG A 41 6.57 34.24 25.81
C ARG A 41 5.70 35.49 25.70
N ARG A 42 5.12 35.75 24.53
CA ARG A 42 3.99 36.68 24.41
C ARG A 42 2.71 35.95 24.82
N ALA A 43 2.28 36.24 26.05
CA ALA A 43 0.92 36.02 26.49
C ALA A 43 0.01 37.03 25.78
N GLY A 44 -0.87 36.54 24.92
CA GLY A 44 -1.98 37.29 24.34
C GLY A 44 -3.23 36.43 24.45
N ARG A 45 -4.00 36.63 25.54
CA ARG A 45 -5.38 36.16 25.66
C ARG A 45 -6.25 37.08 24.81
N GLY A 46 -6.73 36.57 23.68
CA GLY A 46 -7.79 37.20 22.87
C GLY A 46 -8.95 36.23 22.73
N PHE A 47 -10.13 36.66 23.18
CA PHE A 47 -11.41 35.97 22.97
C PHE A 47 -11.81 36.09 21.50
N GLY A 48 -11.63 35.00 20.76
CA GLY A 48 -12.28 34.75 19.48
C GLY A 48 -12.34 33.23 19.37
N ALA A 49 -13.54 32.66 19.29
CA ALA A 49 -13.81 31.23 19.31
C ALA A 49 -12.74 30.48 18.51
N ALA A 50 -11.80 29.86 19.23
CA ALA A 50 -10.72 29.12 18.63
C ALA A 50 -11.41 27.94 17.94
N LEU A 51 -11.50 28.02 16.61
CA LEU A 51 -11.70 26.86 15.76
C LEU A 51 -10.65 25.84 16.21
N THR A 52 -11.07 24.90 17.06
CA THR A 52 -10.19 23.88 17.61
C THR A 52 -9.50 23.25 16.40
N PRO A 53 -8.17 23.36 16.26
CA PRO A 53 -7.50 22.79 15.11
C PRO A 53 -7.86 21.30 15.07
N PRO A 54 -8.28 20.76 13.92
CA PRO A 54 -8.77 19.39 13.83
C PRO A 54 -7.73 18.45 14.44
N LYS A 55 -8.15 17.63 15.39
CA LYS A 55 -7.29 16.69 16.11
C LYS A 55 -6.66 15.77 15.07
N ARG A 56 -5.36 15.97 14.78
CA ARG A 56 -4.62 15.11 13.84
C ARG A 56 -4.78 13.66 14.26
N GLN A 57 -5.50 12.88 13.46
CA GLN A 57 -5.63 11.45 13.68
C GLN A 57 -4.23 10.84 13.59
N ARG A 58 -3.78 10.21 14.67
CA ARG A 58 -2.42 9.62 14.71
C ARG A 58 -2.30 8.61 13.58
N ARG A 59 -1.28 8.80 12.73
CA ARG A 59 -0.91 7.87 11.65
C ARG A 59 -0.82 6.45 12.20
N ARG A 60 -1.71 5.56 11.75
CA ARG A 60 -1.65 4.13 12.06
C ARG A 60 -0.79 3.48 10.99
N SER A 61 0.49 3.32 11.29
CA SER A 61 1.34 2.46 10.45
C SER A 61 1.05 1.01 10.79
N LEU A 62 0.93 0.15 9.78
CA LEU A 62 0.76 -1.29 9.95
C LEU A 62 1.89 -1.89 10.79
N ALA A 63 3.12 -1.38 10.63
CA ALA A 63 4.30 -1.79 11.39
C ALA A 63 4.20 -1.50 12.90
N ARG A 64 3.25 -0.66 13.34
CA ARG A 64 3.01 -0.36 14.77
C ARG A 64 1.84 -1.14 15.37
N MET A 65 1.12 -1.91 14.56
CA MET A 65 0.04 -2.76 15.04
C MET A 65 0.62 -3.91 15.86
N GLN A 66 -0.11 -4.37 16.89
CA GLN A 66 0.27 -5.59 17.60
C GLN A 66 0.28 -6.77 16.61
N PRO A 67 1.32 -7.62 16.59
CA PRO A 67 1.45 -8.68 15.60
C PRO A 67 0.22 -9.59 15.49
N GLU A 68 -0.33 -10.04 16.61
CA GLU A 68 -1.51 -10.93 16.59
C GLU A 68 -2.76 -10.26 15.99
N ARG A 69 -2.97 -8.98 16.28
CA ARG A 69 -4.08 -8.20 15.68
C ARG A 69 -3.88 -7.98 14.18
N LEU A 70 -2.64 -7.81 13.75
CA LEU A 70 -2.31 -7.71 12.32
C LEU A 70 -2.62 -9.03 11.62
N ARG A 71 -2.21 -10.16 12.19
CA ARG A 71 -2.45 -11.51 11.64
C ARG A 71 -3.92 -11.86 11.52
N GLU A 72 -4.71 -11.57 12.56
CA GLU A 72 -6.17 -11.78 12.54
C GLU A 72 -6.84 -11.01 11.41
N ARG A 73 -6.46 -9.74 11.24
CA ARG A 73 -6.93 -8.87 10.16
C ARG A 73 -6.53 -9.40 8.79
N LEU A 74 -5.27 -9.76 8.61
CA LEU A 74 -4.77 -10.30 7.35
C LEU A 74 -5.42 -11.64 6.98
N ARG A 75 -5.70 -12.51 7.96
CA ARG A 75 -6.43 -13.77 7.74
C ARG A 75 -7.84 -13.53 7.23
N THR A 76 -8.52 -12.54 7.81
CA THR A 76 -9.86 -12.14 7.39
C THR A 76 -9.84 -11.58 5.96
N ASP A 77 -8.86 -10.75 5.65
CA ASP A 77 -8.79 -10.02 4.38
C ASP A 77 -8.27 -10.89 3.22
N HIS A 78 -7.39 -11.87 3.48
CA HIS A 78 -6.63 -12.56 2.42
C HIS A 78 -6.70 -14.09 2.46
N GLY A 79 -7.42 -14.68 3.42
CA GLY A 79 -7.53 -16.13 3.55
C GLY A 79 -6.14 -16.78 3.64
N SER A 80 -5.88 -17.84 2.87
CA SER A 80 -4.61 -18.58 2.88
C SER A 80 -3.37 -17.76 2.49
N LEU A 81 -3.54 -16.62 1.78
CA LEU A 81 -2.44 -15.77 1.33
C LEU A 81 -1.96 -14.77 2.38
N TRP A 82 -2.62 -14.70 3.55
CA TRP A 82 -2.27 -13.79 4.62
C TRP A 82 -0.78 -13.77 5.04
N PRO A 83 -0.03 -14.90 5.07
CA PRO A 83 1.37 -14.87 5.49
C PRO A 83 2.25 -14.15 4.48
N ALA A 84 1.96 -14.30 3.18
CA ALA A 84 2.69 -13.62 2.12
C ALA A 84 2.51 -12.10 2.23
N VAL A 85 1.26 -11.66 2.46
CA VAL A 85 0.93 -10.25 2.65
C VAL A 85 1.58 -9.68 3.91
N GLU A 86 1.59 -10.44 5.02
CA GLU A 86 2.25 -10.04 6.29
C GLU A 86 3.73 -9.68 6.05
N ARG A 87 4.46 -10.52 5.32
CA ARG A 87 5.88 -10.24 5.00
C ARG A 87 6.03 -8.91 4.28
N VAL A 88 5.19 -8.64 3.27
CA VAL A 88 5.28 -7.45 2.44
C VAL A 88 4.94 -6.18 3.23
N VAL A 89 3.87 -6.19 4.04
CA VAL A 89 3.51 -5.03 4.87
C VAL A 89 4.52 -4.74 5.97
N LEU A 90 5.28 -5.77 6.41
CA LEU A 90 6.42 -5.63 7.32
C LEU A 90 7.74 -5.25 6.62
N GLY A 91 7.69 -4.93 5.33
CA GLY A 91 8.81 -4.36 4.57
C GLY A 91 9.72 -5.39 3.89
N LYS A 92 9.30 -6.66 3.75
CA LYS A 92 9.97 -7.62 2.88
C LYS A 92 9.55 -7.41 1.42
N ALA A 93 10.41 -7.83 0.49
CA ALA A 93 10.11 -7.78 -0.92
C ALA A 93 8.94 -8.70 -1.28
N ALA A 94 8.00 -8.21 -2.08
CA ALA A 94 6.94 -9.01 -2.67
C ALA A 94 7.54 -9.97 -3.70
N THR A 95 7.12 -11.24 -3.68
CA THR A 95 7.61 -12.24 -4.65
C THR A 95 6.84 -12.24 -5.97
N CYS A 96 5.67 -11.60 -6.01
CA CYS A 96 4.91 -11.35 -7.24
C CYS A 96 4.08 -10.06 -7.13
N PRO A 97 3.58 -9.51 -8.26
CA PRO A 97 2.70 -8.34 -8.27
C PRO A 97 1.41 -8.51 -7.46
N GLU A 98 0.82 -9.71 -7.43
CA GLU A 98 -0.40 -9.96 -6.65
C GLU A 98 -0.19 -9.75 -5.15
N GLU A 99 0.94 -10.20 -4.60
CA GLU A 99 1.29 -9.93 -3.20
C GLU A 99 1.37 -8.44 -2.91
N MET A 100 1.90 -7.66 -3.85
CA MET A 100 1.99 -6.20 -3.72
C MET A 100 0.60 -5.54 -3.80
N VAL A 101 -0.30 -5.99 -4.69
CA VAL A 101 -1.70 -5.52 -4.73
C VAL A 101 -2.38 -5.77 -3.38
N ARG A 102 -2.27 -7.00 -2.85
CA ARG A 102 -2.89 -7.39 -1.57
C ARG A 102 -2.33 -6.59 -0.39
N ALA A 103 -1.02 -6.33 -0.39
CA ALA A 103 -0.38 -5.48 0.62
C ALA A 103 -0.85 -4.01 0.51
N ARG A 104 -0.99 -3.48 -0.70
CA ARG A 104 -1.55 -2.13 -0.93
C ARG A 104 -3.01 -2.03 -0.52
N PHE A 105 -3.85 -3.03 -0.81
CA PHE A 105 -5.22 -3.09 -0.30
C PHE A 105 -5.26 -3.05 1.23
N THR A 106 -4.40 -3.83 1.89
CA THR A 106 -4.26 -3.80 3.35
C THR A 106 -3.90 -2.40 3.85
N ALA A 107 -2.97 -1.72 3.19
CA ALA A 107 -2.61 -0.34 3.52
C ALA A 107 -3.76 0.65 3.29
N LEU A 108 -4.57 0.48 2.24
CA LEU A 108 -5.80 1.26 2.02
C LEU A 108 -6.82 1.04 3.14
N ARG A 109 -7.08 -0.22 3.50
CA ARG A 109 -8.05 -0.62 4.54
C ARG A 109 -7.68 -0.05 5.90
N TYR A 110 -6.40 -0.07 6.25
CA TYR A 110 -5.91 0.38 7.56
C TYR A 110 -5.32 1.79 7.57
N LYS A 111 -5.49 2.54 6.48
CA LYS A 111 -5.10 3.94 6.34
C LYS A 111 -3.61 4.18 6.59
N ASP A 112 -2.75 3.40 5.92
CA ASP A 112 -1.28 3.56 5.92
C ASP A 112 -0.81 4.31 4.66
N PRO A 113 -0.85 5.67 4.65
CA PRO A 113 -0.49 6.47 3.49
C PRO A 113 1.02 6.37 3.16
N LEU A 114 1.85 6.00 4.13
CA LEU A 114 3.29 5.87 3.94
C LEU A 114 3.61 4.62 3.13
N PHE A 115 2.97 3.50 3.45
CA PHE A 115 3.11 2.29 2.65
C PHE A 115 2.63 2.53 1.21
N MET A 116 1.49 3.20 1.05
CA MET A 116 0.95 3.55 -0.27
C MET A 116 1.92 4.41 -1.10
N ALA A 117 2.49 5.45 -0.49
CA ALA A 117 3.44 6.33 -1.17
C ALA A 117 4.77 5.65 -1.52
N ARG A 118 5.25 4.71 -0.69
CA ARG A 118 6.52 3.99 -0.90
C ARG A 118 6.43 2.88 -1.93
N THR A 119 5.25 2.32 -2.12
CA THR A 119 5.02 1.23 -3.07
C THR A 119 4.49 1.73 -4.42
N GLU A 120 4.66 3.02 -4.70
CA GLU A 120 4.25 3.67 -5.93
C GLU A 120 5.41 4.19 -6.76
N CYS A 121 5.17 4.16 -8.06
CA CYS A 121 6.09 4.41 -9.13
C CYS A 121 5.45 5.39 -10.11
N GLY A 122 6.22 6.35 -10.62
CA GLY A 122 5.81 7.21 -11.73
C GLY A 122 7.01 7.95 -12.31
N ASP A 123 6.79 8.75 -13.34
CA ASP A 123 7.86 9.53 -13.97
C ASP A 123 8.54 10.45 -12.92
N GLY A 124 9.83 10.20 -12.67
CA GLY A 124 10.62 10.91 -11.66
C GLY A 124 10.59 10.32 -10.24
N PHE A 125 10.10 9.08 -10.11
CA PHE A 125 10.07 8.12 -8.99
C PHE A 125 10.54 8.57 -7.59
N PHE A 126 11.73 9.14 -7.43
CA PHE A 126 12.31 9.42 -6.11
C PHE A 126 12.13 10.86 -5.61
N ARG A 127 11.70 11.81 -6.45
CA ARG A 127 11.69 13.23 -6.05
C ARG A 127 10.43 13.67 -5.30
N LYS A 128 9.47 12.76 -5.05
CA LYS A 128 8.12 13.16 -4.59
C LYS A 128 7.46 12.23 -3.55
N GLU A 129 8.20 11.39 -2.80
CA GLU A 129 7.58 10.56 -1.72
C GLU A 129 6.75 11.43 -0.77
N ALA A 130 7.27 12.59 -0.35
CA ALA A 130 6.55 13.52 0.52
C ALA A 130 5.24 14.06 -0.11
N ALA A 131 5.24 14.30 -1.42
CA ALA A 131 4.04 14.77 -2.14
C ALA A 131 3.02 13.64 -2.32
N ARG A 132 3.46 12.41 -2.63
CA ARG A 132 2.59 11.22 -2.69
C ARG A 132 2.01 10.88 -1.33
N LEU A 133 2.82 10.96 -0.27
CA LEU A 133 2.38 10.78 1.11
C LEU A 133 1.27 11.78 1.45
N LYS A 134 1.46 13.07 1.15
CA LYS A 134 0.44 14.10 1.39
C LYS A 134 -0.84 13.79 0.61
N MET A 135 -0.71 13.42 -0.66
CA MET A 135 -1.86 13.05 -1.50
C MET A 135 -2.62 11.86 -0.89
N TRP A 136 -1.92 10.81 -0.45
CA TRP A 136 -2.56 9.66 0.21
C TRP A 136 -3.18 10.02 1.56
N GLU A 137 -2.59 10.91 2.34
CA GLU A 137 -3.22 11.41 3.57
C GLU A 137 -4.55 12.12 3.29
N GLU A 138 -4.62 12.90 2.21
CA GLU A 138 -5.85 13.57 1.77
C GLU A 138 -6.88 12.56 1.22
N THR A 139 -6.46 11.62 0.37
CA THR A 139 -7.33 10.56 -0.20
C THR A 139 -7.93 9.70 0.91
N LEU A 140 -7.12 9.32 1.91
CA LEU A 140 -7.54 8.46 3.02
C LEU A 140 -8.26 9.23 4.14
N GLY A 141 -8.50 10.54 3.97
CA GLY A 141 -9.23 11.37 4.92
C GLY A 141 -8.50 11.65 6.24
N LEU A 142 -7.18 11.44 6.28
CA LEU A 142 -6.36 11.71 7.47
C LEU A 142 -6.03 13.20 7.64
N VAL A 143 -6.08 13.95 6.54
CA VAL A 143 -5.86 15.40 6.48
C VAL A 143 -6.93 16.00 5.56
N PRO A 144 -7.43 17.23 5.84
CA PRO A 144 -8.34 17.92 4.93
C PRO A 144 -7.73 18.06 3.53
N LYS A 145 -8.55 17.87 2.50
CA LYS A 145 -8.14 18.09 1.11
C LYS A 145 -7.70 19.53 0.91
N THR A 146 -6.56 19.73 0.26
CA THR A 146 -6.11 21.08 -0.07
C THR A 146 -6.64 21.59 -1.42
N ASN A 147 -7.08 20.68 -2.30
CA ASN A 147 -7.70 21.00 -3.58
C ASN A 147 -9.08 20.34 -3.72
N ALA A 148 -10.02 21.06 -4.33
CA ALA A 148 -11.40 20.62 -4.58
C ALA A 148 -11.55 19.66 -5.79
N MET A 149 -10.45 19.11 -6.31
CA MET A 149 -10.55 18.20 -7.45
C MET A 149 -11.10 16.86 -6.96
N THR A 150 -12.35 16.60 -7.32
CA THR A 150 -13.02 15.32 -7.11
C THR A 150 -12.33 14.28 -7.98
N THR A 151 -11.72 13.29 -7.34
CA THR A 151 -11.16 12.13 -8.05
C THR A 151 -12.02 10.91 -7.76
N PRO A 152 -12.12 9.93 -8.68
CA PRO A 152 -12.85 8.67 -8.43
C PRO A 152 -12.41 7.96 -7.14
N TRP A 153 -11.19 8.26 -6.69
CA TRP A 153 -10.56 7.77 -5.48
C TRP A 153 -11.18 8.27 -4.16
N GLU A 154 -12.14 9.20 -4.20
CA GLU A 154 -12.80 9.71 -2.99
C GLU A 154 -13.52 8.64 -2.17
N ASN A 155 -14.05 7.63 -2.86
CA ASN A 155 -14.80 6.54 -2.26
C ASN A 155 -13.88 5.46 -1.65
N VAL A 156 -12.57 5.51 -1.90
CA VAL A 156 -11.57 4.56 -1.38
C VAL A 156 -11.27 4.79 0.11
N LYS A 157 -12.02 5.70 0.76
CA LYS A 157 -11.99 5.91 2.21
C LYS A 157 -12.58 4.73 2.97
N ASP A 158 -13.54 4.02 2.40
CA ASP A 158 -14.23 2.93 3.09
C ASP A 158 -14.13 1.68 2.23
N VAL A 159 -12.98 1.00 2.27
CA VAL A 159 -12.71 -0.22 1.50
C VAL A 159 -13.00 -1.46 2.34
N ASP A 160 -13.72 -2.41 1.74
CA ASP A 160 -14.26 -3.58 2.43
C ASP A 160 -13.66 -4.89 1.95
N GLU A 161 -13.41 -5.02 0.65
CA GLU A 161 -13.00 -6.29 0.05
C GLU A 161 -12.13 -6.07 -1.19
N LEU A 162 -11.22 -7.02 -1.42
CA LEU A 162 -10.39 -7.11 -2.62
C LEU A 162 -10.71 -8.39 -3.37
N GLU A 163 -11.13 -8.26 -4.62
CA GLU A 163 -11.30 -9.38 -5.56
C GLU A 163 -10.16 -9.31 -6.59
N VAL A 164 -9.21 -10.24 -6.55
CA VAL A 164 -8.21 -10.38 -7.62
C VAL A 164 -8.84 -11.19 -8.75
N VAL A 165 -9.10 -10.56 -9.89
CA VAL A 165 -9.74 -11.18 -11.05
C VAL A 165 -8.73 -11.98 -11.86
N LYS A 166 -7.55 -11.40 -12.11
CA LYS A 166 -6.49 -12.03 -12.90
C LYS A 166 -5.13 -11.48 -12.51
N ALA A 167 -4.13 -12.35 -12.39
CA ALA A 167 -2.73 -11.95 -12.23
C ALA A 167 -1.88 -12.64 -13.31
N GLU A 168 -1.20 -11.85 -14.15
CA GLU A 168 -0.39 -12.36 -15.26
C GLU A 168 0.85 -11.48 -15.47
N GLY A 169 2.03 -12.08 -15.31
CA GLY A 169 3.31 -11.37 -15.45
C GLY A 169 3.38 -10.17 -14.51
N LEU A 170 3.49 -8.96 -15.08
CA LEU A 170 3.55 -7.69 -14.36
C LEU A 170 2.19 -6.99 -14.20
N LYS A 171 1.10 -7.63 -14.62
CA LYS A 171 -0.24 -7.04 -14.62
C LYS A 171 -1.13 -7.76 -13.63
N VAL A 172 -1.93 -7.00 -12.90
CA VAL A 172 -2.95 -7.54 -12.00
C VAL A 172 -4.25 -6.78 -12.22
N LEU A 173 -5.29 -7.52 -12.56
CA LEU A 173 -6.65 -7.05 -12.71
C LEU A 173 -7.41 -7.36 -11.42
N TYR A 174 -7.97 -6.34 -10.78
CA TYR A 174 -8.62 -6.48 -9.48
C TYR A 174 -9.77 -5.50 -9.30
N LYS A 175 -10.63 -5.81 -8.32
CA LYS A 175 -11.70 -4.93 -7.84
C LYS A 175 -11.48 -4.61 -6.37
N ILE A 176 -11.66 -3.34 -6.00
CA ILE A 176 -11.70 -2.90 -4.61
C ILE A 176 -13.14 -2.47 -4.29
N HIS A 177 -13.82 -3.26 -3.47
CA HIS A 177 -15.17 -2.95 -3.01
C HIS A 177 -15.12 -1.86 -1.94
N CYS A 178 -15.94 -0.82 -2.14
CA CYS A 178 -16.02 0.35 -1.27
C CYS A 178 -17.42 0.46 -0.65
N GLY A 179 -17.92 -0.63 -0.08
CA GLY A 179 -19.25 -0.73 0.51
C GLY A 179 -20.38 -0.37 -0.45
N ALA A 180 -21.33 0.43 0.04
CA ALA A 180 -22.47 0.88 -0.76
C ALA A 180 -22.08 1.82 -1.91
N ALA A 181 -20.87 2.38 -1.93
CA ALA A 181 -20.46 3.28 -3.00
C ALA A 181 -20.25 2.53 -4.32
N GLY A 182 -19.93 1.23 -4.29
CA GLY A 182 -19.61 0.45 -5.48
C GLY A 182 -18.22 -0.16 -5.39
N TYR A 183 -17.56 -0.28 -6.54
CA TYR A 183 -16.19 -0.81 -6.60
C TYR A 183 -15.33 -0.10 -7.63
N LEU A 184 -14.04 -0.06 -7.35
CA LEU A 184 -13.01 0.35 -8.27
C LEU A 184 -12.49 -0.87 -9.02
N TYR A 185 -12.66 -0.91 -10.34
CA TYR A 185 -12.11 -1.94 -11.21
C TYR A 185 -10.84 -1.43 -11.89
N GLU A 186 -9.74 -2.14 -11.68
CA GLU A 186 -8.42 -1.65 -12.06
C GLU A 186 -7.52 -2.75 -12.63
N GLU A 187 -6.80 -2.41 -13.71
CA GLU A 187 -5.68 -3.20 -14.22
C GLU A 187 -4.38 -2.48 -13.90
N GLY A 188 -3.77 -2.87 -12.77
CA GLY A 188 -2.51 -2.32 -12.31
C GLY A 188 -1.31 -2.92 -13.03
N ILE A 189 -0.36 -2.08 -13.46
CA ILE A 189 0.95 -2.49 -13.95
C ILE A 189 1.99 -2.31 -12.85
N PHE A 190 2.84 -3.32 -12.67
CA PHE A 190 3.89 -3.35 -11.67
C PHE A 190 5.28 -3.34 -12.32
N LYS A 191 6.24 -2.72 -11.65
CA LYS A 191 7.66 -2.78 -12.02
C LYS A 191 8.44 -3.47 -10.93
N GLU A 192 9.51 -4.15 -11.31
CA GLU A 192 10.43 -4.72 -10.35
C GLU A 192 11.17 -3.62 -9.58
N HIS A 193 11.39 -3.84 -8.29
CA HIS A 193 12.09 -2.92 -7.40
C HIS A 193 13.10 -3.69 -6.53
N PRO A 194 14.39 -3.30 -6.50
CA PRO A 194 15.44 -4.09 -5.83
C PRO A 194 15.18 -4.39 -4.36
N GLN A 195 14.49 -3.48 -3.64
CA GLN A 195 14.23 -3.62 -2.21
C GLN A 195 12.81 -4.10 -1.89
N LEU A 196 11.85 -3.83 -2.77
CA LEU A 196 10.42 -4.03 -2.51
C LEU A 196 9.85 -5.21 -3.31
N GLY A 197 10.64 -5.79 -4.21
CA GLY A 197 10.20 -6.81 -5.15
C GLY A 197 9.44 -6.17 -6.30
N TYR A 198 8.25 -5.61 -6.01
CA TYR A 198 7.39 -4.96 -7.00
C TYR A 198 6.84 -3.63 -6.49
N VAL A 199 6.57 -2.69 -7.40
CA VAL A 199 6.00 -1.37 -7.12
C VAL A 199 4.93 -1.03 -8.16
N PHE A 200 3.86 -0.38 -7.72
CA PHE A 200 2.71 -0.04 -8.57
C PHE A 200 3.01 1.17 -9.46
N SER A 201 2.92 1.01 -10.78
CA SER A 201 3.23 2.04 -11.76
C SER A 201 2.00 2.85 -12.14
N ILE A 202 1.94 4.09 -11.65
CA ILE A 202 0.82 5.00 -11.90
C ILE A 202 0.80 5.47 -13.36
N SER A 203 1.97 5.64 -13.98
CA SER A 203 2.08 6.10 -15.37
C SER A 203 1.58 5.08 -16.38
N ASP A 204 1.62 3.80 -16.02
CA ASP A 204 1.34 2.69 -16.94
C ASP A 204 -0.04 2.06 -16.66
N LEU A 205 -0.89 2.75 -15.91
CA LEU A 205 -2.23 2.28 -15.57
C LEU A 205 -3.07 2.10 -16.84
N GLN A 206 -3.54 0.88 -17.12
CA GLN A 206 -4.27 0.58 -18.36
C GLN A 206 -5.78 0.76 -18.23
N VAL A 207 -6.34 0.33 -17.10
CA VAL A 207 -7.78 0.39 -16.83
C VAL A 207 -7.98 0.90 -15.42
N SER A 208 -8.83 1.92 -15.27
CA SER A 208 -9.32 2.40 -13.98
C SER A 208 -10.74 2.90 -14.18
N GLN A 209 -11.70 2.10 -13.73
CA GLN A 209 -13.13 2.35 -13.92
C GLN A 209 -13.84 2.25 -12.57
N TRP A 210 -14.73 3.20 -12.32
CA TRP A 210 -15.62 3.17 -11.16
C TRP A 210 -16.97 2.60 -11.58
N GLU A 211 -17.46 1.63 -10.83
CA GLU A 211 -18.80 1.07 -11.01
C GLU A 211 -19.63 1.22 -9.75
N ASP A 212 -20.77 1.92 -9.88
CA ASP A 212 -21.70 2.13 -8.78
C ASP A 212 -22.43 0.83 -8.41
N SER A 213 -22.66 0.63 -7.11
CA SER A 213 -23.34 -0.56 -6.57
C SER A 213 -24.79 -0.71 -7.09
N SER A 214 -25.43 0.40 -7.45
CA SER A 214 -26.80 0.44 -8.00
C SER A 214 -26.94 -0.23 -9.36
N ALA A 215 -25.84 -0.45 -10.08
CA ALA A 215 -25.82 -1.16 -11.36
C ALA A 215 -25.87 -2.69 -11.19
N ARG A 216 -25.67 -3.22 -9.98
CA ARG A 216 -25.85 -4.66 -9.73
C ARG A 216 -27.33 -5.01 -9.79
N LYS A 217 -27.75 -5.61 -10.90
CA LYS A 217 -28.94 -6.47 -10.87
C LYS A 217 -28.70 -7.52 -9.78
N PRO A 218 -29.59 -7.68 -8.79
CA PRO A 218 -29.44 -8.71 -7.77
C PRO A 218 -29.23 -10.03 -8.48
N THR A 219 -28.04 -10.62 -8.31
CA THR A 219 -27.74 -11.93 -8.89
C THR A 219 -28.67 -12.91 -8.19
N GLU A 220 -29.56 -13.57 -8.94
CA GLU A 220 -30.67 -14.41 -8.46
C GLU A 220 -30.27 -15.57 -7.52
N ALA A 221 -28.99 -15.72 -7.20
CA ALA A 221 -28.43 -16.76 -6.34
C ALA A 221 -28.83 -16.66 -4.85
N SER A 222 -29.54 -15.60 -4.41
CA SER A 222 -29.97 -15.43 -3.01
C SER A 222 -31.42 -15.82 -2.71
N LEU A 223 -32.21 -16.31 -3.68
CA LEU A 223 -33.63 -16.65 -3.48
C LEU A 223 -33.90 -18.17 -3.30
N ALA A 224 -32.88 -19.03 -3.29
CA ALA A 224 -33.06 -20.48 -3.28
C ALA A 224 -32.90 -21.17 -1.90
N GLY A 225 -33.02 -20.43 -0.79
CA GLY A 225 -32.69 -20.98 0.52
C GLY A 225 -33.57 -20.49 1.66
N ASP A 226 -34.89 -20.67 1.56
CA ASP A 226 -35.77 -20.75 2.75
C ASP A 226 -37.16 -21.28 2.39
N THR A 227 -37.21 -22.54 1.95
CA THR A 227 -38.47 -23.29 1.92
C THR A 227 -38.23 -24.68 2.48
N LEU A 228 -37.84 -24.77 3.75
CA LEU A 228 -37.94 -26.00 4.51
C LEU A 228 -39.36 -26.13 5.04
N ALA A 229 -40.07 -27.08 4.43
CA ALA A 229 -41.43 -27.48 4.75
C ALA A 229 -41.58 -27.85 6.24
N LEU A 230 -42.47 -27.14 6.93
CA LEU A 230 -43.13 -27.63 8.14
C LEU A 230 -44.21 -28.62 7.71
N GLY A 231 -43.87 -29.91 7.71
CA GLY A 231 -44.82 -31.00 7.50
C GLY A 231 -44.51 -32.14 8.46
N GLY A 232 -45.15 -32.13 9.62
CA GLY A 232 -45.03 -33.23 10.58
C GLY A 232 -45.73 -32.95 11.91
N THR A 233 -47.04 -33.15 11.96
CA THR A 233 -47.73 -34.11 12.86
C THR A 233 -49.23 -34.09 12.59
#